data_AF-A0A2N5MZM1-F1
#
_entry.id   AF-A0A2N5MZM1-F1
#
_cell.length_a   1.000
_cell.length_b   1.000
_cell.length_c   1.000
_cell.angle_alpha   90.00
_cell.angle_beta   90.00
_cell.angle_gamma   90.00
#
_symmetry.space_group_name_H-M   'P 1'
#
loop_
_entity.id
_entity.type
_entity.pdbx_description
1 polymer ?
#
loop_
_entity_poly.entity_id
_entity_poly.type
_entity_poly.pdbx_seq_one_letter_code
_entity_poly.pdbx_strand_id
1 'polypeptide(L)'
;MHHADYLGETVYIESQLDSRLPRAEAVKRLKKAAEKGAYSCRGCKRLLLVRDGQRGLYFAHNKNEACELQQSRTTYDRQTARESKNHSVIREFVHDVLKGQEKLRPGLQVEMGYIAKAGERWAHLPDLVVRFLDREMAISILTNVDRSGDRRLARKLKNRQQFFQEKGLETLWFIDEGEQVVDLEKRVMYLWESELDLSSKTIQDQQWDELLQDLSGEVSTETVFKIFGYRHAAALPPLLETRSLYYVHSTSEGIFFSVHRFLPDQRQVPFKAFALMEPYRMGIDTALSFDTNLALHHPAREAAEMERFKMQFLECAEAWTAWTKANLTQPAMAPADPPQSPNSTEARFARPKLSSVSPIPNSVIEARMLAASAGARAAMSYEELQTGLRDRFGMTQPQQMRLWSHFVLRRGLKRYERLWHLAETVETFADFEALLQQEPRH
;
A
#
# COMPACT_ATOMS: atom_id res chain seq x y z
N MET A 1 11.02 20.02 -30.93
CA MET A 1 9.57 20.25 -30.72
C MET A 1 8.94 20.54 -32.07
N HIS A 2 7.70 20.10 -32.31
CA HIS A 2 6.98 20.42 -33.56
C HIS A 2 6.03 21.62 -33.41
N HIS A 3 6.02 22.28 -32.26
CA HIS A 3 5.21 23.47 -32.01
C HIS A 3 6.03 24.58 -31.34
N ALA A 4 5.58 25.82 -31.51
CA ALA A 4 6.16 27.02 -30.93
C ALA A 4 5.06 28.05 -30.63
N ASP A 5 5.42 29.08 -29.87
CA ASP A 5 4.63 30.31 -29.72
C ASP A 5 5.03 31.27 -30.87
N TYR A 6 4.03 31.77 -31.60
CA TYR A 6 4.19 32.75 -32.67
C TYR A 6 3.07 33.78 -32.55
N LEU A 7 3.42 35.03 -32.26
CA LEU A 7 2.46 36.13 -32.06
C LEU A 7 1.36 35.82 -31.00
N GLY A 8 1.69 35.00 -29.99
CA GLY A 8 0.76 34.61 -28.92
C GLY A 8 -0.06 33.36 -29.21
N GLU A 9 0.08 32.76 -30.39
CA GLU A 9 -0.62 31.54 -30.79
C GLU A 9 0.32 30.33 -30.87
N THR A 10 -0.26 29.14 -30.65
CA THR A 10 0.48 27.89 -30.84
C THR A 10 0.46 27.49 -32.29
N VAL A 11 1.65 27.46 -32.89
CA VAL A 11 1.83 27.05 -34.28
C VAL A 11 2.57 25.72 -34.36
N TYR A 12 2.24 24.92 -35.37
CA TYR A 12 2.94 23.67 -35.67
C TYR A 12 3.89 23.86 -36.84
N ILE A 13 5.05 23.23 -36.82
CA ILE A 13 6.13 23.58 -37.74
C ILE A 13 5.77 23.34 -39.21
N GLU A 14 5.05 22.26 -39.52
CA GLU A 14 4.60 21.98 -40.88
C GLU A 14 3.48 22.94 -41.33
N SER A 15 2.66 23.46 -40.41
CA SER A 15 1.63 24.45 -40.75
C SER A 15 2.20 25.85 -41.03
N GLN A 16 3.48 26.06 -40.73
CA GLN A 16 4.19 27.31 -40.99
C GLN A 16 4.93 27.30 -42.34
N LEU A 17 4.88 26.19 -43.09
CA LEU A 17 5.44 26.13 -44.44
C LEU A 17 4.48 26.77 -45.44
N ASP A 18 4.99 27.72 -46.23
CA ASP A 18 4.24 28.34 -47.32
C ASP A 18 4.04 27.33 -48.44
N SER A 19 2.82 26.81 -48.58
CA SER A 19 2.45 25.77 -49.55
C SER A 19 2.55 26.23 -51.00
N ARG A 20 2.70 27.54 -51.25
CA ARG A 20 2.88 28.12 -52.60
C ARG A 20 4.34 28.09 -53.06
N LEU A 21 5.28 27.84 -52.15
CA LEU A 21 6.71 27.80 -52.44
C LEU A 21 7.22 26.35 -52.54
N PRO A 22 8.26 26.09 -53.33
CA PRO A 22 9.00 24.84 -53.25
C PRO A 22 9.47 24.59 -51.80
N ARG A 23 9.34 23.35 -51.31
CA ARG A 23 9.57 23.01 -49.89
C ARG A 23 10.93 23.50 -49.37
N ALA A 24 11.99 23.39 -50.17
CA ALA A 24 13.33 23.86 -49.80
C ALA A 24 13.37 25.37 -49.53
N GLU A 25 12.63 26.17 -50.31
CA GLU A 25 12.54 27.61 -50.16
C GLU A 25 11.64 28.00 -48.98
N ALA A 26 10.50 27.31 -48.81
CA ALA A 26 9.64 27.47 -47.64
C ALA A 26 10.40 27.21 -46.32
N VAL A 27 11.20 26.13 -46.27
CA VAL A 27 12.05 25.81 -45.13
C VAL A 27 13.11 26.88 -44.89
N LYS A 28 13.76 27.39 -45.94
CA LYS A 28 14.77 28.46 -45.83
C LYS A 28 14.16 29.75 -45.27
N ARG A 29 12.94 30.11 -45.71
CA ARG A 29 12.19 31.27 -45.20
C ARG A 29 11.82 31.08 -43.73
N LEU A 30 11.33 29.90 -43.36
CA LEU A 30 10.99 29.55 -41.99
C LEU A 30 12.21 29.62 -41.05
N LYS A 31 13.36 29.10 -41.49
CA LYS A 31 14.64 29.22 -40.77
C LYS A 31 15.04 30.68 -40.54
N LYS A 32 14.96 31.53 -41.58
CA LYS A 32 15.24 32.97 -41.45
C LYS A 32 14.28 33.67 -40.48
N ALA A 33 13.01 33.31 -40.47
CA ALA A 33 12.05 33.86 -39.51
C ALA A 33 12.43 33.47 -38.07
N ALA A 34 12.81 32.21 -37.85
CA ALA A 34 13.30 31.73 -36.56
C ALA A 34 14.59 32.42 -36.11
N GLU A 35 15.55 32.61 -37.02
CA GLU A 35 16.80 33.38 -36.76
C GLU A 35 16.52 34.84 -36.38
N LYS A 36 15.44 35.44 -36.90
CA LYS A 36 14.96 36.77 -36.55
C LYS A 36 14.14 36.81 -35.26
N GLY A 37 14.01 35.70 -34.54
CA GLY A 37 13.31 35.62 -33.27
C GLY A 37 11.78 35.55 -33.38
N ALA A 38 11.24 35.13 -34.53
CA ALA A 38 9.79 35.02 -34.71
C ALA A 38 9.13 33.99 -33.76
N TYR A 39 9.86 32.93 -33.41
CA TYR A 39 9.32 31.81 -32.65
C TYR A 39 9.94 31.75 -31.26
N SER A 40 9.11 31.51 -30.25
CA SER A 40 9.58 31.29 -28.87
C SER A 40 9.03 29.99 -28.28
N CYS A 41 9.77 29.44 -27.32
CA CYS A 41 9.35 28.24 -26.61
C CYS A 41 8.17 28.57 -25.70
N ARG A 42 7.06 27.85 -25.83
CA ARG A 42 5.92 28.02 -24.91
C ARG A 42 6.29 27.79 -23.45
N GLY A 43 7.28 26.93 -23.20
CA GLY A 43 7.75 26.60 -21.86
C GLY A 43 8.62 27.68 -21.24
N CYS A 44 9.81 27.92 -21.81
CA CYS A 44 10.79 28.85 -21.21
C CYS A 44 10.82 30.24 -21.86
N LYS A 45 9.95 30.50 -22.84
CA LYS A 45 9.84 31.77 -23.60
C LYS A 45 11.12 32.23 -24.33
N ARG A 46 12.17 31.40 -24.34
CA ARG A 46 13.39 31.65 -25.12
C ARG A 46 13.12 31.43 -26.61
N LEU A 47 13.90 32.13 -27.43
CA LEU A 47 13.80 32.04 -28.89
C LEU A 47 14.14 30.63 -29.39
N LEU A 48 13.40 30.19 -30.40
CA LEU A 48 13.57 28.90 -31.05
C LEU A 48 14.15 29.07 -32.45
N LEU A 49 15.09 28.20 -32.79
CA LEU A 49 15.61 27.98 -34.14
C LEU A 49 14.84 26.86 -34.83
N VAL A 50 14.88 26.85 -36.16
CA VAL A 50 14.35 25.76 -36.98
C VAL A 50 15.50 24.90 -37.50
N ARG A 51 15.46 23.60 -37.19
CA ARG A 51 16.43 22.62 -37.67
C ARG A 51 15.77 21.61 -38.59
N ASP A 52 16.61 21.05 -39.45
CA ASP A 52 16.26 20.00 -40.39
C ASP A 52 17.23 18.85 -40.16
N GLY A 53 16.71 17.67 -39.86
CA GLY A 53 17.50 16.49 -39.51
C GLY A 53 16.78 15.21 -39.84
N GLN A 54 17.30 14.06 -39.37
CA GLN A 54 16.75 12.75 -39.68
C GLN A 54 15.29 12.54 -39.25
N ARG A 55 14.78 13.35 -38.31
CA ARG A 55 13.39 13.33 -37.84
C ARG A 55 12.50 14.37 -38.53
N GLY A 56 12.95 14.93 -39.66
CA GLY A 56 12.29 16.02 -40.37
C GLY A 56 12.56 17.40 -39.76
N LEU A 57 11.65 18.33 -40.02
CA LEU A 57 11.75 19.72 -39.55
C LEU A 57 11.27 19.84 -38.10
N TYR A 58 12.01 20.56 -37.25
CA TYR A 58 11.60 20.82 -35.87
C TYR A 58 12.15 22.13 -35.31
N PHE A 59 11.43 22.69 -34.33
CA PHE A 59 11.91 23.78 -33.50
C PHE A 59 12.88 23.25 -32.44
N ALA A 60 13.98 23.98 -32.26
CA ALA A 60 15.05 23.66 -31.34
C ALA A 60 15.57 24.92 -30.65
N HIS A 61 16.00 24.77 -29.41
CA HIS A 61 16.78 25.81 -28.75
C HIS A 61 18.19 25.92 -29.36
N ASN A 62 18.94 26.97 -28.98
CA ASN A 62 20.36 27.07 -29.33
C ASN A 62 21.14 25.85 -28.83
N LYS A 63 22.29 25.55 -29.45
CA LYS A 63 23.09 24.34 -29.14
C LYS A 63 23.45 24.18 -27.65
N ASN A 64 23.46 25.27 -26.88
CA ASN A 64 23.81 25.28 -25.46
C ASN A 64 22.61 25.58 -24.54
N GLU A 65 21.41 25.72 -25.10
CA GLU A 65 20.21 26.01 -24.35
C GLU A 65 19.31 24.78 -24.40
N ALA A 66 19.11 24.13 -23.26
CA ALA A 66 18.04 23.16 -23.13
C ALA A 66 16.84 23.82 -22.49
N CYS A 67 15.64 23.44 -22.93
CA CYS A 67 14.43 23.84 -22.20
C CYS A 67 14.40 23.09 -20.88
N GLU A 68 14.74 23.79 -19.81
CA GLU A 68 14.70 23.29 -18.43
C GLU A 68 13.32 22.69 -18.11
N LEU A 69 12.24 23.34 -18.54
CA LEU A 69 10.88 22.82 -18.39
C LEU A 69 10.65 21.51 -19.14
N GLN A 70 11.13 21.40 -20.39
CA GLN A 70 10.96 20.17 -21.16
C GLN A 70 11.79 19.01 -20.57
N GLN A 71 13.00 19.30 -20.08
CA GLN A 71 13.83 18.32 -19.39
C GLN A 71 13.15 17.83 -18.12
N SER A 72 12.69 18.75 -17.28
CA SER A 72 11.95 18.45 -16.06
C SER A 72 10.70 17.61 -16.35
N ARG A 73 9.92 17.98 -17.38
CA ARG A 73 8.76 17.19 -17.80
C ARG A 73 9.15 15.78 -18.25
N THR A 74 10.23 15.63 -19.03
CA THR A 74 10.71 14.32 -19.47
C THR A 74 11.16 13.44 -18.30
N THR A 75 11.84 14.04 -17.31
CA THR A 75 12.22 13.35 -16.06
C THR A 75 10.98 12.90 -15.30
N TYR A 76 9.99 13.78 -15.17
CA TYR A 76 8.73 13.50 -14.49
C TYR A 76 7.91 12.39 -15.18
N ASP A 77 7.76 12.45 -16.51
CA ASP A 77 7.05 11.43 -17.28
C ASP A 77 7.73 10.06 -17.15
N ARG A 78 9.07 10.02 -17.11
CA ARG A 78 9.81 8.77 -16.86
C ARG A 78 9.57 8.24 -15.44
N GLN A 79 9.50 9.13 -14.45
CA GLN A 79 9.25 8.75 -13.06
C GLN A 79 7.85 8.18 -12.87
N THR A 80 6.86 8.75 -13.55
CA THR A 80 5.44 8.39 -13.42
C THR A 80 4.97 7.35 -14.44
N ALA A 81 5.86 6.86 -15.31
CA ALA A 81 5.50 5.89 -16.36
C ALA A 81 4.90 4.56 -15.84
N ARG A 82 5.16 4.18 -14.58
CA ARG A 82 4.58 2.98 -13.96
C ARG A 82 3.16 3.21 -13.40
N GLU A 83 2.81 4.47 -13.17
CA GLU A 83 1.61 4.84 -12.44
C GLU A 83 0.37 4.57 -13.31
N SER A 84 -0.78 4.33 -12.66
CA SER A 84 -2.04 4.05 -13.33
C SER A 84 -2.57 5.30 -14.04
N LYS A 85 -3.60 5.14 -14.87
CA LYS A 85 -4.30 6.29 -15.47
C LYS A 85 -4.95 7.20 -14.41
N ASN A 86 -5.30 6.64 -13.24
CA ASN A 86 -5.90 7.39 -12.14
C ASN A 86 -4.89 8.37 -11.53
N HIS A 87 -3.59 8.10 -11.61
CA HIS A 87 -2.56 9.00 -11.10
C HIS A 87 -2.70 10.44 -11.63
N SER A 88 -2.85 10.61 -12.95
CA SER A 88 -3.05 11.95 -13.52
C SER A 88 -4.35 12.58 -13.05
N VAL A 89 -5.43 11.80 -12.91
CA VAL A 89 -6.74 12.31 -12.46
C VAL A 89 -6.65 12.81 -11.02
N ILE A 90 -6.07 11.99 -10.13
CA ILE A 90 -5.85 12.35 -8.72
C ILE A 90 -4.97 13.59 -8.63
N ARG A 91 -3.86 13.64 -9.39
CA ARG A 91 -2.96 14.80 -9.40
C ARG A 91 -3.65 16.09 -9.79
N GLU A 92 -4.38 16.10 -10.90
CA GLU A 92 -5.09 17.30 -11.35
C GLU A 92 -6.13 17.73 -10.32
N PHE A 93 -6.87 16.79 -9.73
CA PHE A 93 -7.88 17.14 -8.73
C PHE A 93 -7.26 17.71 -7.45
N VAL A 94 -6.21 17.08 -6.91
CA VAL A 94 -5.45 17.60 -5.76
C VAL A 94 -4.90 18.99 -6.07
N HIS A 95 -4.34 19.19 -7.28
CA HIS A 95 -3.86 20.48 -7.72
C HIS A 95 -4.96 21.54 -7.77
N ASP A 96 -6.13 21.22 -8.34
CA ASP A 96 -7.24 22.16 -8.50
C ASP A 96 -7.82 22.59 -7.14
N VAL A 97 -7.98 21.65 -6.21
CA VAL A 97 -8.43 21.95 -4.84
C VAL A 97 -7.44 22.88 -4.13
N LEU A 98 -6.15 22.57 -4.20
CA LEU A 98 -5.10 23.40 -3.59
C LEU A 98 -4.97 24.76 -4.29
N LYS A 99 -5.16 24.83 -5.62
CA LYS A 99 -5.25 26.10 -6.36
C LYS A 99 -6.47 26.93 -5.95
N GLY A 100 -7.56 26.28 -5.56
CA GLY A 100 -8.69 26.93 -4.91
C GLY A 100 -8.27 27.61 -3.60
N GLN A 101 -7.51 26.89 -2.75
CA GLN A 101 -6.98 27.43 -1.49
C GLN A 101 -6.01 28.60 -1.70
N GLU A 102 -5.15 28.54 -2.72
CA GLU A 102 -4.22 29.63 -3.09
C GLU A 102 -4.93 30.97 -3.33
N LYS A 103 -6.14 30.94 -3.92
CA LYS A 103 -6.95 32.16 -4.12
C LYS A 103 -7.47 32.77 -2.82
N LEU A 104 -7.63 31.95 -1.78
CA LEU A 104 -8.19 32.34 -0.49
C LEU A 104 -7.10 32.71 0.52
N ARG A 105 -5.87 32.25 0.31
CA ARG A 105 -4.76 32.36 1.27
C ARG A 105 -3.58 33.10 0.65
N PRO A 106 -3.42 34.42 0.91
CA PRO A 106 -2.24 35.16 0.49
C PRO A 106 -0.96 34.49 1.00
N GLY A 107 0.01 34.28 0.11
CA GLY A 107 1.29 33.64 0.44
C GLY A 107 1.34 32.13 0.24
N LEU A 108 0.19 31.47 -0.03
CA LEU A 108 0.17 30.09 -0.51
C LEU A 108 0.44 30.09 -2.02
N GLN A 109 1.35 29.22 -2.48
CA GLN A 109 1.59 28.98 -3.89
C GLN A 109 1.61 27.49 -4.16
N VAL A 110 0.87 27.07 -5.17
CA VAL A 110 0.74 25.66 -5.56
C VAL A 110 1.16 25.53 -7.01
N GLU A 111 2.10 24.65 -7.32
CA GLU A 111 2.53 24.43 -8.69
C GLU A 111 2.75 22.94 -8.96
N MET A 112 2.62 22.54 -10.22
CA MET A 112 3.08 21.22 -10.66
C MET A 112 4.58 21.09 -10.40
N GLY A 113 5.02 19.98 -9.83
CA GLY A 113 6.42 19.85 -9.38
C GLY A 113 7.44 19.97 -10.51
N TYR A 114 7.11 19.45 -11.71
CA TYR A 114 7.98 19.60 -12.88
C TYR A 114 8.09 21.06 -13.38
N ILE A 115 7.10 21.92 -13.08
CA ILE A 115 7.15 23.35 -13.39
C ILE A 115 7.96 24.06 -12.31
N ALA A 116 7.58 23.87 -11.04
CA ALA A 116 8.16 24.52 -9.88
C ALA A 116 9.68 24.31 -9.76
N LYS A 117 10.17 23.15 -10.22
CA LYS A 117 11.56 22.72 -10.11
C LYS A 117 12.30 22.63 -11.45
N ALA A 118 11.73 23.22 -12.51
CA ALA A 118 12.29 23.15 -13.86
C ALA A 118 13.74 23.65 -13.94
N GLY A 119 14.04 24.79 -13.31
CA GLY A 119 15.37 25.41 -13.34
C GLY A 119 16.44 24.69 -12.52
N GLU A 120 16.03 23.76 -11.64
CA GLU A 120 16.94 23.15 -10.66
C GLU A 120 17.51 21.80 -11.11
N ARG A 121 17.01 21.25 -12.23
CA ARG A 121 17.47 19.96 -12.82
C ARG A 121 17.47 18.79 -11.82
N TRP A 122 16.41 18.69 -11.03
CA TRP A 122 16.29 17.64 -10.01
C TRP A 122 16.24 16.23 -10.61
N ALA A 123 16.86 15.29 -9.89
CA ALA A 123 16.82 13.86 -10.23
C ALA A 123 15.45 13.23 -9.95
N HIS A 124 14.76 13.73 -8.91
CA HIS A 124 13.43 13.33 -8.51
C HIS A 124 12.54 14.56 -8.42
N LEU A 125 11.33 14.46 -8.96
CA LEU A 125 10.38 15.56 -8.99
C LEU A 125 9.12 15.13 -8.22
N PRO A 126 8.56 15.97 -7.33
CA PRO A 126 7.26 15.69 -6.76
C PRO A 126 6.16 15.89 -7.81
N ASP A 127 4.96 15.41 -7.51
CA ASP A 127 3.80 15.67 -8.36
C ASP A 127 3.38 17.12 -8.26
N LEU A 128 3.31 17.65 -7.03
CA LEU A 128 3.01 19.03 -6.73
C LEU A 128 4.01 19.59 -5.72
N VAL A 129 4.22 20.90 -5.81
CA VAL A 129 4.96 21.69 -4.82
C VAL A 129 4.00 22.70 -4.22
N VAL A 130 3.92 22.73 -2.90
CA VAL A 130 3.16 23.71 -2.13
C VAL A 130 4.15 24.56 -1.34
N ARG A 131 4.11 25.87 -1.52
CA ARG A 131 4.92 26.83 -0.78
C ARG A 131 4.01 27.69 0.07
N PHE A 132 4.37 27.86 1.34
CA PHE A 132 3.70 28.80 2.23
C PHE A 132 4.74 29.42 3.15
N LEU A 133 4.92 30.74 3.03
CA LEU A 133 5.98 31.47 3.71
C LEU A 133 7.35 30.84 3.40
N ASP A 134 8.12 30.48 4.43
CA ASP A 134 9.46 29.89 4.30
C ASP A 134 9.44 28.35 4.19
N ARG A 135 8.25 27.73 4.08
CA ARG A 135 8.08 26.27 4.03
C ARG A 135 7.70 25.82 2.63
N GLU A 136 8.34 24.73 2.19
CA GLU A 136 8.05 24.09 0.91
C GLU A 136 7.77 22.60 1.13
N MET A 137 6.65 22.14 0.59
CA MET A 137 6.18 20.77 0.70
C MET A 137 6.10 20.12 -0.69
N ALA A 138 6.68 18.92 -0.81
CA ALA A 138 6.48 18.01 -1.92
C ALA A 138 5.28 17.10 -1.64
N ILE A 139 4.29 17.13 -2.53
CA ILE A 139 3.21 16.15 -2.55
C ILE A 139 3.50 15.17 -3.67
N SER A 140 3.47 13.87 -3.37
CA SER A 140 3.61 12.79 -4.34
C SER A 140 2.46 11.80 -4.26
N ILE A 141 2.00 11.33 -5.41
CA ILE A 141 0.90 10.36 -5.52
C ILE A 141 1.49 9.04 -6.00
N LEU A 142 1.04 7.96 -5.38
CA LEU A 142 1.47 6.61 -5.65
C LEU A 142 0.28 5.76 -6.04
N THR A 143 0.37 5.08 -7.17
CA THR A 143 -0.65 4.14 -7.65
C THR A 143 -0.03 2.79 -7.97
N ASN A 144 -0.84 1.77 -8.27
CA ASN A 144 -0.34 0.42 -8.58
C ASN A 144 0.65 -0.09 -7.53
N VAL A 145 0.27 -0.01 -6.25
CA VAL A 145 1.05 -0.61 -5.16
C VAL A 145 0.62 -2.07 -5.06
N ASP A 146 1.51 -2.98 -5.45
CA ASP A 146 1.23 -4.42 -5.44
C ASP A 146 2.42 -5.24 -4.92
N ARG A 147 2.12 -6.49 -4.52
CA ARG A 147 3.10 -7.45 -3.99
C ARG A 147 4.28 -7.73 -4.92
N SER A 148 4.06 -7.73 -6.23
CA SER A 148 5.05 -8.18 -7.21
C SER A 148 6.18 -7.15 -7.40
N GLY A 149 5.88 -5.88 -7.19
CA GLY A 149 6.80 -4.75 -7.36
C GLY A 149 7.30 -4.11 -6.06
N ASP A 150 6.65 -4.34 -4.92
CA ASP A 150 6.82 -3.56 -3.69
C ASP A 150 8.29 -3.37 -3.26
N ARG A 151 9.08 -4.44 -3.09
CA ARG A 151 10.47 -4.31 -2.61
C ARG A 151 11.39 -3.45 -3.51
N ARG A 152 11.13 -3.41 -4.83
CA ARG A 152 11.88 -2.53 -5.75
C ARG A 152 11.32 -1.12 -5.72
N LEU A 153 10.01 -1.00 -5.57
CA LEU A 153 9.30 0.26 -5.43
C LEU A 153 9.71 0.98 -4.14
N ALA A 154 9.62 0.32 -2.98
CA ALA A 154 10.03 0.82 -1.68
C ALA A 154 11.44 1.43 -1.71
N ARG A 155 12.43 0.72 -2.29
CA ARG A 155 13.79 1.27 -2.48
C ARG A 155 13.84 2.55 -3.30
N LYS A 156 13.08 2.63 -4.41
CA LYS A 156 13.02 3.86 -5.21
C LYS A 156 12.33 5.00 -4.44
N LEU A 157 11.28 4.69 -3.69
CA LEU A 157 10.54 5.67 -2.92
C LEU A 157 11.36 6.20 -1.75
N LYS A 158 12.10 5.34 -1.06
CA LYS A 158 13.05 5.74 -0.02
C LYS A 158 14.12 6.69 -0.55
N ASN A 159 14.66 6.43 -1.73
CA ASN A 159 15.62 7.34 -2.37
C ASN A 159 14.97 8.69 -2.74
N ARG A 160 13.73 8.68 -3.23
CA ARG A 160 12.96 9.92 -3.52
C ARG A 160 12.69 10.72 -2.25
N GLN A 161 12.24 10.04 -1.21
CA GLN A 161 11.95 10.60 0.10
C GLN A 161 13.20 11.27 0.69
N GLN A 162 14.31 10.55 0.71
CA GLN A 162 15.59 11.08 1.16
C GLN A 162 16.04 12.28 0.32
N PHE A 163 15.93 12.20 -1.00
CA PHE A 163 16.27 13.32 -1.89
C PHE A 163 15.44 14.58 -1.57
N PHE A 164 14.14 14.44 -1.33
CA PHE A 164 13.29 15.59 -0.96
C PHE A 164 13.70 16.17 0.39
N GLN A 165 13.97 15.33 1.39
CA GLN A 165 14.46 15.77 2.70
C GLN A 165 15.81 16.51 2.60
N GLU A 166 16.75 15.99 1.81
CA GLU A 166 18.05 16.64 1.54
C GLU A 166 17.91 17.98 0.82
N LYS A 167 16.81 18.17 0.07
CA LYS A 167 16.44 19.45 -0.55
C LYS A 167 15.64 20.38 0.37
N GLY A 168 15.43 20.00 1.63
CA GLY A 168 14.71 20.80 2.62
C GLY A 168 13.20 20.79 2.44
N LEU A 169 12.65 19.81 1.71
CA LEU A 169 11.22 19.68 1.51
C LEU A 169 10.57 18.83 2.58
N GLU A 170 9.42 19.29 3.06
CA GLU A 170 8.46 18.42 3.74
C GLU A 170 7.79 17.52 2.71
N THR A 171 7.50 16.26 3.08
CA THR A 171 6.99 15.28 2.13
C THR A 171 5.66 14.72 2.57
N LEU A 172 4.68 14.76 1.68
CA LEU A 172 3.39 14.13 1.86
C LEU A 172 3.14 13.15 0.72
N TRP A 173 2.74 11.93 1.08
CA TRP A 173 2.43 10.87 0.14
C TRP A 173 0.96 10.51 0.18
N PHE A 174 0.38 10.40 -1.01
CA PHE A 174 -0.97 9.91 -1.23
C PHE A 174 -0.91 8.59 -1.97
N ILE A 175 -1.65 7.60 -1.47
CA ILE A 175 -1.64 6.24 -2.03
C ILE A 175 -3.02 5.95 -2.62
N ASP A 176 -3.09 5.71 -3.92
CA ASP A 176 -4.30 5.21 -4.58
C ASP A 176 -4.59 3.80 -4.07
N GLU A 177 -5.87 3.50 -3.88
CA GLU A 177 -6.32 2.36 -3.08
C GLU A 177 -5.79 1.01 -3.59
N GLY A 178 -5.28 0.20 -2.65
CA GLY A 178 -4.91 -1.20 -2.82
C GLY A 178 -5.30 -1.97 -1.56
N GLU A 179 -5.53 -3.28 -1.68
CA GLU A 179 -6.05 -4.22 -0.66
C GLU A 179 -5.66 -3.91 0.81
N GLN A 180 -6.38 -2.98 1.45
CA GLN A 180 -6.15 -2.63 2.85
C GLN A 180 -6.58 -3.79 3.74
N VAL A 181 -5.71 -4.21 4.67
CA VAL A 181 -6.02 -5.28 5.61
C VAL A 181 -5.83 -4.77 7.03
N VAL A 182 -6.93 -4.28 7.61
CA VAL A 182 -7.01 -3.87 9.01
C VAL A 182 -7.91 -4.85 9.77
N ASP A 183 -7.38 -5.47 10.82
CA ASP A 183 -8.09 -6.29 11.79
C ASP A 183 -8.17 -5.50 13.10
N LEU A 184 -9.24 -4.72 13.28
CA LEU A 184 -9.42 -3.85 14.44
C LEU A 184 -9.66 -4.63 15.74
N GLU A 185 -10.24 -5.83 15.66
CA GLU A 185 -10.43 -6.68 16.84
C GLU A 185 -9.08 -7.06 17.45
N LYS A 186 -8.09 -7.35 16.61
CA LYS A 186 -6.71 -7.62 17.06
C LYS A 186 -5.82 -6.38 17.05
N ARG A 187 -6.35 -5.22 16.66
CA ARG A 187 -5.60 -3.97 16.43
C ARG A 187 -4.39 -4.14 15.50
N VAL A 188 -4.49 -5.00 14.48
CA VAL A 188 -3.39 -5.26 13.54
C VAL A 188 -3.72 -4.62 12.19
N MET A 189 -2.75 -3.90 11.63
CA MET A 189 -2.74 -3.48 10.24
C MET A 189 -1.58 -4.18 9.52
N TYR A 190 -1.86 -4.77 8.36
CA TYR A 190 -0.82 -5.29 7.46
C TYR A 190 -0.53 -4.28 6.38
N LEU A 191 0.76 -4.07 6.12
CA LEU A 191 1.26 -3.04 5.22
C LEU A 191 2.15 -3.63 4.14
N TRP A 192 2.32 -2.89 3.06
CA TRP A 192 3.46 -3.01 2.15
C TRP A 192 4.71 -2.32 2.75
N GLU A 193 5.90 -2.71 2.30
CA GLU A 193 7.15 -2.02 2.67
C GLU A 193 7.05 -0.54 2.28
N SER A 194 6.52 -0.26 1.08
CA SER A 194 6.32 1.11 0.62
C SER A 194 5.37 1.89 1.52
N GLU A 195 4.26 1.32 1.99
CA GLU A 195 3.31 2.06 2.82
C GLU A 195 3.94 2.46 4.14
N LEU A 196 4.68 1.55 4.78
CA LEU A 196 5.36 1.85 6.03
C LEU A 196 6.40 2.98 5.86
N ASP A 197 7.19 2.93 4.80
CA ASP A 197 8.24 3.92 4.50
C ASP A 197 7.67 5.30 4.10
N LEU A 198 6.47 5.34 3.52
CA LEU A 198 5.81 6.57 3.08
C LEU A 198 4.96 7.24 4.15
N SER A 199 4.76 6.57 5.29
CA SER A 199 3.96 7.12 6.38
C SER A 199 4.54 8.43 6.93
N SER A 200 3.66 9.41 7.13
CA SER A 200 4.02 10.76 7.57
C SER A 200 3.83 10.93 9.08
N LYS A 201 4.55 11.89 9.65
CA LYS A 201 4.34 12.37 11.02
C LYS A 201 3.73 13.77 10.95
N THR A 202 2.57 13.96 11.58
CA THR A 202 1.80 15.19 11.62
C THR A 202 1.60 15.67 13.05
N ILE A 203 1.08 16.89 13.22
CA ILE A 203 0.72 17.44 14.54
C ILE A 203 -0.36 16.56 15.21
N GLN A 204 -1.32 16.06 14.43
CA GLN A 204 -2.34 15.16 14.98
C GLN A 204 -1.73 13.85 15.50
N ASP A 205 -0.66 13.35 14.86
CA ASP A 205 0.06 12.17 15.36
C ASP A 205 0.82 12.46 16.67
N GLN A 206 1.16 13.71 16.97
CA GLN A 206 1.77 14.07 18.25
C GLN A 206 0.72 14.03 19.37
N GLN A 207 -0.50 14.46 19.10
CA GLN A 207 -1.61 14.35 20.06
C GLN A 207 -1.94 12.89 20.40
N TRP A 208 -1.86 12.01 19.40
CA TRP A 208 -1.97 10.56 19.62
C TRP A 208 -0.81 10.02 20.48
N ASP A 209 0.42 10.45 20.23
CA ASP A 209 1.56 10.06 21.06
C ASP A 209 1.39 10.51 22.52
N GLU A 210 0.95 11.74 22.74
CA GLU A 210 0.67 12.30 24.08
C GLU A 210 -0.38 11.46 24.80
N LEU A 211 -1.51 11.18 24.15
CA LEU A 211 -2.54 10.30 24.71
C LEU A 211 -1.99 8.91 25.06
N LEU A 212 -1.20 8.31 24.17
CA LEU A 212 -0.63 6.98 24.40
C LEU A 212 0.38 6.98 25.55
N GLN A 213 1.18 8.04 25.68
CA GLN A 213 2.09 8.23 26.79
C GLN A 213 1.33 8.36 28.10
N ASP A 214 0.31 9.21 28.15
CA ASP A 214 -0.57 9.40 29.31
C ASP A 214 -1.22 8.08 29.75
N LEU A 215 -1.73 7.30 28.79
CA LEU A 215 -2.36 6.00 29.06
C LEU A 215 -1.36 4.93 29.50
N SER A 216 -0.14 4.96 28.97
CA SER A 216 0.92 4.01 29.36
C SER A 216 1.47 4.27 30.76
N GLY A 217 1.33 5.51 31.25
CA GLY A 217 1.86 5.99 32.52
C GLY A 217 3.38 5.87 32.61
N GLU A 218 3.91 5.94 33.83
CA GLU A 218 5.35 5.74 34.09
C GLU A 218 5.80 4.27 33.98
N VAL A 219 4.86 3.35 33.77
CA VAL A 219 5.08 1.91 33.96
C VAL A 219 5.81 1.27 32.77
N SER A 220 5.28 1.42 31.55
CA SER A 220 5.91 0.93 30.32
C SER A 220 5.05 1.20 29.08
N THR A 221 5.69 1.45 27.93
CA THR A 221 5.06 1.43 26.60
C THR A 221 4.36 0.10 26.26
N GLU A 222 4.79 -1.00 26.89
CA GLU A 222 4.20 -2.33 26.76
C GLU A 222 2.73 -2.39 27.21
N THR A 223 2.31 -1.49 28.11
CA THR A 223 0.97 -1.49 28.71
C THR A 223 -0.10 -1.39 27.64
N VAL A 224 0.03 -0.47 26.68
CA VAL A 224 -0.96 -0.27 25.61
C VAL A 224 -1.15 -1.57 24.81
N PHE A 225 -0.06 -2.21 24.39
CA PHE A 225 -0.13 -3.42 23.59
C PHE A 225 -0.74 -4.59 24.36
N LYS A 226 -0.37 -4.77 25.64
CA LYS A 226 -0.92 -5.84 26.49
C LYS A 226 -2.41 -5.69 26.74
N ILE A 227 -2.87 -4.47 27.04
CA ILE A 227 -4.29 -4.21 27.31
C ILE A 227 -5.16 -4.58 26.10
N PHE A 228 -4.69 -4.30 24.89
CA PHE A 228 -5.39 -4.70 23.67
C PHE A 228 -5.05 -6.11 23.18
N GLY A 229 -4.29 -6.90 23.93
CA GLY A 229 -3.89 -8.26 23.54
C GLY A 229 -3.01 -8.32 22.28
N TYR A 230 -2.39 -7.21 21.89
CA TYR A 230 -1.54 -7.12 20.72
C TYR A 230 -0.22 -7.83 20.95
N ARG A 231 0.19 -8.66 19.99
CA ARG A 231 1.46 -9.37 20.00
C ARG A 231 2.40 -8.73 18.99
N HIS A 232 3.26 -7.85 19.49
CA HIS A 232 4.31 -7.24 18.68
C HIS A 232 5.38 -8.28 18.29
N ALA A 233 6.08 -8.00 17.19
CA ALA A 233 6.99 -8.98 16.58
C ALA A 233 8.36 -9.07 17.27
N ALA A 234 8.79 -7.99 17.93
CA ALA A 234 10.11 -7.89 18.55
C ALA A 234 10.10 -8.33 20.03
N ALA A 235 11.29 -8.45 20.63
CA ALA A 235 11.40 -8.73 22.06
C ALA A 235 11.04 -7.50 22.93
N LEU A 236 11.12 -6.29 22.36
CA LEU A 236 10.79 -5.03 23.00
C LEU A 236 9.55 -4.43 22.32
N PRO A 237 8.67 -3.76 23.09
CA PRO A 237 7.52 -3.07 22.52
C PRO A 237 7.96 -2.02 21.48
N PRO A 238 7.14 -1.81 20.44
CA PRO A 238 7.31 -0.67 19.55
C PRO A 238 7.33 0.66 20.30
N LEU A 239 7.98 1.64 19.69
CA LEU A 239 7.91 3.02 20.18
C LEU A 239 6.49 3.55 19.99
N LEU A 240 6.04 4.38 20.94
CA LEU A 240 4.79 5.14 20.83
C LEU A 240 4.99 6.33 19.87
N GLU A 241 5.32 6.02 18.61
CA GLU A 241 5.51 6.97 17.53
C GLU A 241 4.42 6.73 16.48
N THR A 242 3.28 7.39 16.68
CA THR A 242 2.13 7.36 15.78
C THR A 242 2.53 7.89 14.42
N ARG A 243 2.11 7.20 13.37
CA ARG A 243 2.30 7.63 11.98
C ARG A 243 0.98 7.54 11.23
N SER A 244 0.92 8.32 10.16
CA SER A 244 -0.25 8.44 9.31
C SER A 244 -0.03 7.92 7.91
N LEU A 245 -1.05 7.27 7.38
CA LEU A 245 -1.20 6.98 5.96
C LEU A 245 -2.46 7.62 5.40
N TYR A 246 -2.33 8.12 4.18
CA TYR A 246 -3.38 8.82 3.46
C TYR A 246 -3.64 8.11 2.15
N TYR A 247 -4.81 7.48 2.04
CA TYR A 247 -5.25 6.88 0.79
C TYR A 247 -6.21 7.79 0.07
N VAL A 248 -6.15 7.78 -1.27
CA VAL A 248 -7.06 8.52 -2.13
C VAL A 248 -7.97 7.54 -2.84
N HIS A 249 -9.27 7.81 -2.75
CA HIS A 249 -10.32 7.03 -3.37
C HIS A 249 -10.96 7.86 -4.48
N SER A 250 -10.86 7.40 -5.72
CA SER A 250 -11.60 7.97 -6.84
C SER A 250 -12.88 7.14 -7.04
N THR A 251 -14.03 7.74 -6.73
CA THR A 251 -15.35 7.11 -6.85
C THR A 251 -16.23 7.90 -7.81
N SER A 252 -17.41 7.37 -8.16
CA SER A 252 -18.40 8.10 -8.96
C SER A 252 -18.94 9.36 -8.27
N GLU A 253 -18.87 9.42 -6.94
CA GLU A 253 -19.36 10.55 -6.14
C GLU A 253 -18.30 11.65 -5.94
N GLY A 254 -17.05 11.37 -6.31
CA GLY A 254 -15.93 12.30 -6.16
C GLY A 254 -14.66 11.63 -5.62
N ILE A 255 -13.74 12.48 -5.16
CA ILE A 255 -12.47 12.05 -4.58
C ILE A 255 -12.51 12.21 -3.05
N PHE A 256 -12.19 11.12 -2.35
CA PHE A 256 -12.17 11.06 -0.90
C PHE A 256 -10.80 10.64 -0.39
N PHE A 257 -10.46 11.06 0.82
CA PHE A 257 -9.26 10.65 1.53
C PHE A 257 -9.64 9.75 2.69
N SER A 258 -8.94 8.63 2.86
CA SER A 258 -8.99 7.91 4.14
C SER A 258 -7.74 8.18 4.96
N VAL A 259 -7.94 8.36 6.26
CA VAL A 259 -6.87 8.60 7.24
C VAL A 259 -6.71 7.34 8.08
N HIS A 260 -5.47 6.88 8.18
CA HIS A 260 -5.09 5.71 8.99
C HIS A 260 -4.05 6.14 10.01
N ARG A 261 -4.32 5.91 11.29
CA ARG A 261 -3.38 6.17 12.40
C ARG A 261 -2.89 4.84 12.97
N PHE A 262 -1.58 4.68 13.08
CA PHE A 262 -0.99 3.44 13.57
C PHE A 262 0.38 3.62 14.20
N LEU A 263 0.81 2.63 14.98
CA LEU A 263 2.18 2.50 15.50
C LEU A 263 2.95 1.46 14.67
N PRO A 264 4.06 1.82 14.01
CA PRO A 264 4.93 0.87 13.33
C PRO A 264 5.44 -0.24 14.27
N ASP A 265 5.28 -1.51 13.90
CA ASP A 265 5.82 -2.66 14.66
C ASP A 265 6.88 -3.41 13.84
N GLN A 266 6.43 -4.20 12.86
CA GLN A 266 7.30 -5.10 12.12
C GLN A 266 7.75 -4.47 10.79
N ARG A 267 9.04 -4.14 10.68
CA ARG A 267 9.68 -3.61 9.44
C ARG A 267 10.22 -4.70 8.49
N GLN A 268 9.70 -5.92 8.59
CA GLN A 268 10.05 -7.06 7.73
C GLN A 268 8.79 -7.88 7.46
N VAL A 269 8.76 -8.64 6.36
CA VAL A 269 7.58 -9.44 5.99
C VAL A 269 7.17 -10.45 7.10
N PRO A 270 5.88 -10.51 7.48
CA PRO A 270 4.81 -9.59 7.12
C PRO A 270 4.99 -8.22 7.79
N PHE A 271 4.93 -7.13 7.02
CA PHE A 271 4.98 -5.79 7.62
C PHE A 271 3.69 -5.54 8.39
N LYS A 272 3.84 -5.11 9.63
CA LYS A 272 2.73 -4.98 10.58
C LYS A 272 2.82 -3.67 11.34
N ALA A 273 1.65 -3.18 11.72
CA ALA A 273 1.49 -2.05 12.60
C ALA A 273 0.34 -2.31 13.58
N PHE A 274 0.35 -1.56 14.69
CA PHE A 274 -0.77 -1.49 15.63
C PHE A 274 -1.75 -0.41 15.19
N ALA A 275 -2.98 -0.79 14.83
CA ALA A 275 -4.00 0.15 14.39
C ALA A 275 -4.63 0.89 15.58
N LEU A 276 -4.54 2.22 15.60
CA LEU A 276 -5.06 3.02 16.70
C LEU A 276 -6.58 3.22 16.62
N MET A 277 -7.12 3.27 15.42
CA MET A 277 -8.51 3.60 15.18
C MET A 277 -9.04 2.96 13.89
N GLU A 278 -10.36 2.98 13.74
CA GLU A 278 -10.98 2.66 12.46
C GLU A 278 -10.67 3.77 11.45
N PRO A 279 -10.21 3.43 10.24
CA PRO A 279 -9.98 4.43 9.21
C PRO A 279 -11.30 5.13 8.85
N TYR A 280 -11.28 6.46 8.79
CA TYR A 280 -12.44 7.23 8.32
C TYR A 280 -12.14 7.91 7.00
N ARG A 281 -13.20 8.16 6.22
CA ARG A 281 -13.15 8.92 4.98
C ARG A 281 -13.55 10.37 5.21
N MET A 282 -12.88 11.28 4.52
CA MET A 282 -13.25 12.70 4.45
C MET A 282 -13.16 13.20 3.01
N GLY A 283 -13.90 14.25 2.70
CA GLY A 283 -13.81 14.90 1.40
C GLY A 283 -12.43 15.51 1.19
N ILE A 284 -11.97 15.51 -0.05
CA ILE A 284 -10.70 16.13 -0.44
C ILE A 284 -10.60 17.61 -0.05
N ASP A 285 -11.70 18.37 -0.15
CA ASP A 285 -11.72 19.77 0.25
C ASP A 285 -11.45 19.95 1.75
N THR A 286 -11.93 19.02 2.57
CA THR A 286 -11.63 19.00 4.01
C THR A 286 -10.17 18.63 4.24
N ALA A 287 -9.70 17.55 3.60
CA ALA A 287 -8.34 17.04 3.75
C ALA A 287 -7.26 18.05 3.34
N LEU A 288 -7.51 18.79 2.26
CA LEU A 288 -6.58 19.74 1.66
C LEU A 288 -6.90 21.19 2.02
N SER A 289 -7.85 21.43 2.94
CA SER A 289 -8.07 22.75 3.50
C SER A 289 -6.76 23.27 4.10
N PHE A 290 -6.45 24.54 3.82
CA PHE A 290 -5.18 25.15 4.18
C PHE A 290 -5.39 26.34 5.13
N ASP A 291 -4.69 26.30 6.26
CA ASP A 291 -4.54 27.44 7.16
C ASP A 291 -3.05 27.80 7.32
N THR A 292 -2.34 27.10 8.20
CA THR A 292 -0.87 27.14 8.31
C THR A 292 -0.21 25.88 7.74
N ASN A 293 -0.98 24.79 7.69
CA ASN A 293 -0.65 23.49 7.13
C ASN A 293 -1.88 22.93 6.43
N LEU A 294 -1.69 21.87 5.65
CA LEU A 294 -2.80 21.04 5.21
C LEU A 294 -3.46 20.40 6.43
N ALA A 295 -4.79 20.39 6.46
CA ALA A 295 -5.53 19.79 7.56
C ALA A 295 -5.19 18.30 7.71
N LEU A 296 -5.34 17.50 6.65
CA LEU A 296 -5.08 16.05 6.64
C LEU A 296 -5.82 15.24 7.73
N HIS A 297 -6.80 15.84 8.40
CA HIS A 297 -7.63 15.18 9.40
C HIS A 297 -8.96 15.93 9.54
N HIS A 298 -9.92 15.30 10.23
CA HIS A 298 -11.18 15.93 10.58
C HIS A 298 -11.22 16.13 12.11
N PRO A 299 -11.07 17.37 12.64
CA PRO A 299 -10.85 17.60 14.08
C PRO A 299 -11.88 16.93 14.99
N ALA A 300 -13.18 17.06 14.68
CA ALA A 300 -14.23 16.46 15.50
C ALA A 300 -14.25 14.92 15.45
N ARG A 301 -13.76 14.31 14.36
CA ARG A 301 -13.68 12.85 14.23
C ARG A 301 -12.47 12.32 14.99
N GLU A 302 -11.30 12.96 14.84
CA GLU A 302 -10.10 12.62 15.61
C GLU A 302 -10.35 12.70 17.11
N ALA A 303 -10.95 13.78 17.61
CA ALA A 303 -11.28 13.91 19.03
C ALA A 303 -12.21 12.81 19.53
N ALA A 304 -13.23 12.45 18.74
CA ALA A 304 -14.15 11.36 19.08
C ALA A 304 -13.47 9.99 19.09
N GLU A 305 -12.57 9.72 18.13
CA GLU A 305 -11.83 8.46 18.05
C GLU A 305 -10.77 8.34 19.14
N MET A 306 -10.09 9.43 19.51
CA MET A 306 -9.18 9.48 20.66
C MET A 306 -9.91 9.18 21.97
N GLU A 307 -11.08 9.80 22.21
CA GLU A 307 -11.87 9.52 23.40
C GLU A 307 -12.41 8.08 23.39
N ARG A 308 -12.86 7.58 22.23
CA ARG A 308 -13.29 6.19 22.07
C ARG A 308 -12.15 5.22 22.39
N PHE A 309 -10.95 5.47 21.87
CA PHE A 309 -9.76 4.66 22.15
C PHE A 309 -9.41 4.65 23.65
N LYS A 310 -9.42 5.84 24.28
CA LYS A 310 -9.18 6.01 25.70
C LYS A 310 -10.17 5.21 26.55
N MET A 311 -11.47 5.32 26.26
CA MET A 311 -12.50 4.58 26.98
C MET A 311 -12.33 3.07 26.83
N GLN A 312 -12.08 2.59 25.61
CA GLN A 312 -11.81 1.16 25.35
C GLN A 312 -10.57 0.67 26.10
N PHE A 313 -9.51 1.48 26.17
CA PHE A 313 -8.31 1.16 26.93
C PHE A 313 -8.63 1.01 28.42
N LEU A 314 -9.36 1.96 29.02
CA LEU A 314 -9.72 1.93 30.43
C LEU A 314 -10.58 0.71 30.78
N GLU A 315 -11.60 0.40 29.97
CA GLU A 315 -12.43 -0.79 30.15
C GLU A 315 -11.60 -2.08 30.09
N CYS A 316 -10.69 -2.19 29.12
CA CYS A 316 -9.81 -3.35 29.00
C CYS A 316 -8.79 -3.43 30.15
N ALA A 317 -8.29 -2.29 30.63
CA ALA A 317 -7.36 -2.22 31.76
C ALA A 317 -8.01 -2.62 33.08
N GLU A 318 -9.26 -2.22 33.31
CA GLU A 318 -10.07 -2.67 34.46
C GLU A 318 -10.31 -4.18 34.41
N ALA A 319 -10.73 -4.69 33.25
CA ALA A 319 -10.93 -6.13 33.03
C ALA A 319 -9.64 -6.92 33.24
N TRP A 320 -8.50 -6.43 32.72
CA TRP A 320 -7.18 -7.03 32.92
C TRP A 320 -6.77 -7.05 34.39
N THR A 321 -7.00 -5.95 35.12
CA THR A 321 -6.70 -5.84 36.55
C THR A 321 -7.57 -6.80 37.37
N ALA A 322 -8.86 -6.91 37.04
CA ALA A 322 -9.78 -7.85 37.69
C ALA A 322 -9.37 -9.30 37.44
N TRP A 323 -9.05 -9.65 36.19
CA TRP A 323 -8.55 -10.98 35.81
C TRP A 323 -7.24 -11.33 36.52
N THR A 324 -6.30 -10.38 36.58
CA THR A 324 -5.00 -10.57 37.25
C THR A 324 -5.18 -10.80 38.74
N LYS A 325 -6.03 -10.00 39.42
CA LYS A 325 -6.37 -10.22 40.83
C LYS A 325 -7.03 -11.57 41.06
N ALA A 326 -8.01 -11.96 40.24
CA ALA A 326 -8.70 -13.24 40.36
C ALA A 326 -7.74 -14.44 40.25
N ASN A 327 -6.79 -14.40 39.31
CA ASN A 327 -5.82 -15.47 39.10
C ASN A 327 -4.69 -15.50 40.13
N LEU A 328 -4.32 -14.34 40.71
CA LEU A 328 -3.36 -14.29 41.82
C LEU A 328 -3.98 -14.76 43.16
N THR A 329 -5.30 -14.69 43.30
CA THR A 329 -6.02 -15.09 44.51
C THR A 329 -6.45 -16.56 44.49
N GLN A 330 -6.30 -17.26 43.36
CA GLN A 330 -6.39 -18.72 43.37
C GLN A 330 -5.15 -19.28 44.06
N PRO A 331 -5.28 -19.97 45.21
CA PRO A 331 -4.14 -20.65 45.81
C PRO A 331 -3.59 -21.62 44.78
N ALA A 332 -2.27 -21.58 44.55
CA ALA A 332 -1.58 -22.57 43.75
C ALA A 332 -2.06 -23.94 44.24
N MET A 333 -2.92 -24.61 43.47
CA MET A 333 -3.25 -25.99 43.75
C MET A 333 -1.90 -26.70 43.71
N ALA A 334 -1.44 -27.14 44.88
CA ALA A 334 -0.25 -27.95 45.00
C ALA A 334 -0.32 -29.01 43.90
N PRO A 335 0.78 -29.26 43.17
CA PRO A 335 0.78 -30.31 42.15
C PRO A 335 0.29 -31.58 42.85
N ALA A 336 -0.90 -32.04 42.47
CA ALA A 336 -1.42 -33.29 42.98
C ALA A 336 -0.40 -34.35 42.58
N ASP A 337 0.20 -34.99 43.59
CA ASP A 337 1.12 -36.10 43.37
C ASP A 337 0.49 -37.06 42.36
N PRO A 338 1.22 -37.45 41.30
CA PRO A 338 0.69 -38.43 40.35
C PRO A 338 0.34 -39.70 41.14
N PRO A 339 -0.82 -40.33 40.89
CA PRO A 339 -1.20 -41.54 41.60
C PRO A 339 -0.13 -42.60 41.35
N GLN A 340 0.56 -42.98 42.43
CA GLN A 340 1.44 -44.14 42.45
C GLN A 340 0.61 -45.37 42.14
N SER A 341 0.70 -45.85 40.89
CA SER A 341 0.21 -47.16 40.49
C SER A 341 1.21 -48.22 40.96
N PRO A 342 0.79 -49.21 41.77
CA PRO A 342 1.61 -50.37 42.05
C PRO A 342 1.36 -51.43 40.96
N ASN A 343 2.47 -52.05 40.51
CA ASN A 343 2.58 -53.24 39.66
C ASN A 343 2.45 -53.06 38.14
N SER A 344 3.59 -53.09 37.44
CA SER A 344 4.02 -54.23 36.59
C SER A 344 5.25 -53.85 35.76
N THR A 345 6.42 -54.39 36.10
CA THR A 345 7.10 -55.50 35.41
C THR A 345 7.84 -55.07 34.13
N GLU A 346 9.15 -55.32 34.17
CA GLU A 346 10.10 -55.17 33.07
C GLU A 346 9.62 -55.82 31.77
N ALA A 347 9.56 -55.04 30.69
CA ALA A 347 9.62 -55.57 29.32
C ALA A 347 10.41 -54.59 28.43
N ARG A 348 11.52 -55.09 27.90
CA ARG A 348 12.34 -54.46 26.86
C ARG A 348 11.58 -54.43 25.52
N PHE A 349 11.99 -53.47 24.68
CA PHE A 349 11.72 -53.33 23.22
C PHE A 349 10.32 -52.91 22.74
N ALA A 350 10.21 -51.73 22.11
CA ALA A 350 10.08 -51.56 20.65
C ALA A 350 9.41 -50.22 20.27
N ARG A 351 9.96 -49.56 19.25
CA ARG A 351 9.32 -48.43 18.53
C ARG A 351 7.95 -48.87 17.97
N PRO A 352 6.92 -47.99 17.96
CA PRO A 352 5.70 -48.29 17.21
C PRO A 352 6.02 -48.34 15.72
N LYS A 353 5.86 -49.52 15.12
CA LYS A 353 5.78 -49.69 13.68
C LYS A 353 4.52 -48.96 13.20
N LEU A 354 4.69 -48.08 12.20
CA LEU A 354 3.59 -47.63 11.35
C LEU A 354 2.80 -48.86 10.91
N SER A 355 1.51 -48.88 11.21
CA SER A 355 0.57 -49.76 10.55
C SER A 355 0.57 -49.41 9.06
N SER A 356 0.90 -50.40 8.26
CA SER A 356 0.88 -50.36 6.80
C SER A 356 -0.55 -50.13 6.32
N VAL A 357 -0.89 -48.87 6.06
CA VAL A 357 -1.98 -48.56 5.12
C VAL A 357 -1.50 -49.06 3.77
N SER A 358 -2.20 -50.05 3.22
CA SER A 358 -1.89 -50.57 1.89
C SER A 358 -2.04 -49.43 0.88
N PRO A 359 -1.02 -49.13 0.05
CA PRO A 359 -1.14 -48.09 -0.95
C PRO A 359 -2.24 -48.49 -1.93
N ILE A 360 -3.27 -47.64 -2.04
CA ILE A 360 -4.24 -47.75 -3.13
C ILE A 360 -3.44 -47.54 -4.42
N PRO A 361 -3.45 -48.49 -5.37
CA PRO A 361 -2.72 -48.34 -6.62
C PRO A 361 -3.20 -47.08 -7.35
N ASN A 362 -2.29 -46.24 -7.83
CA ASN A 362 -2.62 -45.02 -8.60
C ASN A 362 -3.60 -45.30 -9.75
N SER A 363 -3.58 -46.51 -10.32
CA SER A 363 -4.52 -46.94 -11.37
C SER A 363 -5.99 -47.01 -10.93
N VAL A 364 -6.27 -47.26 -9.64
CA VAL A 364 -7.64 -47.26 -9.08
C VAL A 364 -8.14 -45.85 -8.85
N ILE A 365 -7.24 -44.93 -8.46
CA ILE A 365 -7.54 -43.50 -8.30
C ILE A 365 -7.81 -42.88 -9.67
N GLU A 366 -6.98 -43.15 -10.67
CA GLU A 366 -7.16 -42.66 -12.04
C GLU A 366 -8.42 -43.21 -12.71
N ALA A 367 -8.76 -44.50 -12.51
CA ALA A 367 -9.98 -45.11 -13.06
C ALA A 367 -11.26 -44.53 -12.44
N ARG A 368 -11.27 -44.23 -11.13
CA ARG A 368 -12.41 -43.56 -10.47
C ARG A 368 -12.54 -42.08 -10.86
N MET A 369 -11.43 -41.40 -11.12
CA MET A 369 -11.44 -40.01 -11.62
C MET A 369 -11.99 -39.90 -13.04
N LEU A 370 -11.68 -40.84 -13.93
CA LEU A 370 -12.21 -40.88 -15.30
C LEU A 370 -13.71 -41.18 -15.35
N ALA A 371 -14.26 -41.89 -14.36
CA ALA A 371 -15.70 -42.10 -14.23
C ALA A 371 -16.45 -40.88 -13.66
N ALA A 372 -15.78 -40.03 -12.86
CA ALA A 372 -16.36 -38.83 -12.25
C ALA A 372 -16.27 -37.57 -13.13
N SER A 373 -15.36 -37.53 -14.12
CA SER A 373 -15.14 -36.37 -15.00
C SER A 373 -16.15 -36.23 -16.16
N ALA A 374 -17.13 -37.14 -16.28
CA ALA A 374 -18.14 -37.12 -17.34
C ALA A 374 -19.29 -36.11 -17.11
N GLY A 375 -19.34 -35.44 -15.97
CA GLY A 375 -20.26 -34.33 -15.72
C GLY A 375 -19.48 -33.07 -15.36
N ALA A 376 -19.52 -32.05 -16.23
CA ALA A 376 -18.94 -30.74 -15.95
C ALA A 376 -19.68 -30.09 -14.77
N ARG A 377 -19.23 -30.37 -13.53
CA ARG A 377 -19.64 -29.60 -12.36
C ARG A 377 -19.07 -28.19 -12.47
N ALA A 378 -19.88 -27.20 -12.16
CA ALA A 378 -19.46 -25.81 -12.03
C ALA A 378 -18.29 -25.71 -11.03
N ALA A 379 -17.41 -24.72 -11.23
CA ALA A 379 -16.27 -24.48 -10.35
C ALA A 379 -16.78 -24.32 -8.91
N MET A 380 -16.28 -25.17 -8.01
CA MET A 380 -16.75 -25.22 -6.61
C MET A 380 -16.16 -24.01 -5.87
N SER A 381 -17.00 -23.23 -5.21
CA SER A 381 -16.53 -22.10 -4.40
C SER A 381 -15.81 -22.59 -3.14
N TYR A 382 -15.01 -21.70 -2.54
CA TYR A 382 -14.30 -22.00 -1.30
C TYR A 382 -15.28 -22.35 -0.15
N GLU A 383 -16.38 -21.61 -0.03
CA GLU A 383 -17.38 -21.81 1.02
C GLU A 383 -18.11 -23.15 0.87
N GLU A 384 -18.40 -23.56 -0.36
CA GLU A 384 -18.99 -24.88 -0.66
C GLU A 384 -18.04 -26.01 -0.30
N LEU A 385 -16.75 -25.90 -0.66
CA LEU A 385 -15.75 -26.90 -0.29
C LEU A 385 -15.59 -26.98 1.24
N GLN A 386 -15.49 -25.84 1.91
CA GLN A 386 -15.30 -25.80 3.36
C GLN A 386 -16.49 -26.42 4.10
N THR A 387 -17.70 -26.06 3.70
CA THR A 387 -18.93 -26.61 4.28
C THR A 387 -19.05 -28.10 3.99
N GLY A 388 -18.85 -28.51 2.73
CA GLY A 388 -18.93 -29.92 2.32
C GLY A 388 -17.93 -30.81 3.06
N LEU A 389 -16.67 -30.38 3.23
CA LEU A 389 -15.65 -31.18 3.92
C LEU A 389 -15.93 -31.29 5.42
N ARG A 390 -16.42 -30.19 6.02
CA ARG A 390 -16.80 -30.18 7.44
C ARG A 390 -17.95 -31.15 7.68
N ASP A 391 -18.98 -31.08 6.85
CA ASP A 391 -20.19 -31.89 7.00
C ASP A 391 -19.90 -33.37 6.69
N ARG A 392 -19.05 -33.66 5.70
CA ARG A 392 -18.65 -35.03 5.34
C ARG A 392 -17.86 -35.74 6.43
N PHE A 393 -16.85 -35.07 7.00
CA PHE A 393 -15.92 -35.71 7.93
C PHE A 393 -16.18 -35.37 9.40
N GLY A 394 -17.19 -34.55 9.70
CA GLY A 394 -17.43 -34.05 11.06
C GLY A 394 -16.22 -33.29 11.62
N MET A 395 -15.54 -32.50 10.78
CA MET A 395 -14.24 -31.94 11.15
C MET A 395 -14.32 -30.97 12.33
N THR A 396 -13.49 -31.20 13.33
CA THR A 396 -13.23 -30.26 14.42
C THR A 396 -12.50 -29.01 13.91
N GLN A 397 -12.60 -27.89 14.64
CA GLN A 397 -11.90 -26.65 14.28
C GLN A 397 -10.36 -26.84 14.13
N PRO A 398 -9.66 -27.62 14.96
CA PRO A 398 -8.24 -27.92 14.74
C PRO A 398 -7.95 -28.67 13.44
N GLN A 399 -8.82 -29.60 13.02
CA GLN A 399 -8.67 -30.33 11.76
C GLN A 399 -8.87 -29.42 10.55
N GLN A 400 -9.88 -28.53 10.61
CA GLN A 400 -10.11 -27.50 9.59
C GLN A 400 -8.88 -26.59 9.47
N MET A 401 -8.38 -26.07 10.58
CA MET A 401 -7.19 -25.21 10.59
C MET A 401 -5.97 -25.93 10.02
N ARG A 402 -5.79 -27.21 10.34
CA ARG A 402 -4.68 -28.02 9.81
C ARG A 402 -4.79 -28.22 8.31
N LEU A 403 -5.97 -28.56 7.79
CA LEU A 403 -6.23 -28.73 6.36
C LEU A 403 -5.85 -27.44 5.59
N TRP A 404 -6.40 -26.31 6.01
CA TRP A 404 -6.22 -25.04 5.30
C TRP A 404 -4.80 -24.50 5.40
N SER A 405 -4.24 -24.48 6.62
CA SER A 405 -2.89 -23.93 6.83
C SER A 405 -1.80 -24.81 6.22
N HIS A 406 -1.92 -26.14 6.33
CA HIS A 406 -0.83 -27.04 5.98
C HIS A 406 -0.91 -27.56 4.54
N PHE A 407 -2.10 -27.83 4.02
CA PHE A 407 -2.25 -28.46 2.70
C PHE A 407 -2.67 -27.45 1.62
N VAL A 408 -3.59 -26.53 1.92
CA VAL A 408 -4.07 -25.57 0.91
C VAL A 408 -3.13 -24.37 0.79
N LEU A 409 -2.81 -23.70 1.91
CA LEU A 409 -1.95 -22.52 1.90
C LEU A 409 -0.48 -22.87 1.71
N ARG A 410 0.05 -23.84 2.47
CA ARG A 410 1.50 -24.14 2.46
C ARG A 410 1.94 -25.06 1.32
N ARG A 411 1.10 -26.02 0.87
CA ARG A 411 1.42 -26.90 -0.27
C ARG A 411 0.81 -26.45 -1.59
N GLY A 412 0.05 -25.35 -1.62
CA GLY A 412 -0.43 -24.74 -2.86
C GLY A 412 -1.58 -25.49 -3.55
N LEU A 413 -2.29 -26.39 -2.85
CA LEU A 413 -3.42 -27.14 -3.41
C LEU A 413 -4.66 -26.23 -3.56
N LYS A 414 -4.68 -25.41 -4.62
CA LYS A 414 -5.73 -24.39 -4.87
C LYS A 414 -6.89 -24.87 -5.75
N ARG A 415 -6.85 -26.11 -6.27
CA ARG A 415 -7.93 -26.68 -7.09
C ARG A 415 -8.96 -27.35 -6.17
N TYR A 416 -10.00 -26.62 -5.82
CA TYR A 416 -11.00 -27.07 -4.84
C TYR A 416 -11.74 -28.33 -5.28
N GLU A 417 -11.97 -28.50 -6.59
CA GLU A 417 -12.57 -29.70 -7.16
C GLU A 417 -11.68 -30.93 -6.92
N ARG A 418 -10.36 -30.77 -7.01
CA ARG A 418 -9.40 -31.86 -6.77
C ARG A 418 -9.45 -32.31 -5.31
N LEU A 419 -9.51 -31.36 -4.37
CA LEU A 419 -9.63 -31.65 -2.95
C LEU A 419 -10.95 -32.37 -2.63
N TRP A 420 -12.05 -31.91 -3.23
CA TRP A 420 -13.35 -32.55 -3.07
C TRP A 420 -13.36 -33.98 -3.61
N HIS A 421 -12.81 -34.22 -4.80
CA HIS A 421 -12.73 -35.56 -5.36
C HIS A 421 -11.89 -36.52 -4.52
N LEU A 422 -10.76 -36.06 -3.98
CA LEU A 422 -9.98 -36.87 -3.05
C LEU A 422 -10.79 -37.20 -1.78
N ALA A 423 -11.56 -36.22 -1.27
CA ALA A 423 -12.44 -36.44 -0.12
C ALA A 423 -13.57 -37.44 -0.41
N GLU A 424 -14.11 -37.46 -1.63
CA GLU A 424 -15.14 -38.43 -2.05
C GLU A 424 -14.62 -39.88 -2.04
N THR A 425 -13.30 -40.10 -2.17
CA THR A 425 -12.71 -41.45 -2.20
C THR A 425 -12.48 -42.08 -0.83
N VAL A 426 -12.67 -41.34 0.25
CA VAL A 426 -12.38 -41.76 1.63
C VAL A 426 -13.52 -41.41 2.58
N GLU A 427 -13.57 -42.11 3.71
CA GLU A 427 -14.64 -41.94 4.71
C GLU A 427 -14.20 -41.13 5.92
N THR A 428 -12.90 -41.11 6.24
CA THR A 428 -12.37 -40.39 7.42
C THR A 428 -11.45 -39.24 7.03
N PHE A 429 -11.37 -38.23 7.90
CA PHE A 429 -10.41 -37.13 7.71
C PHE A 429 -8.95 -37.60 7.75
N ALA A 430 -8.63 -38.65 8.53
CA ALA A 430 -7.28 -39.18 8.62
C ALA A 430 -6.82 -39.80 7.29
N ASP A 431 -7.70 -40.54 6.63
CA ASP A 431 -7.44 -41.12 5.30
C ASP A 431 -7.34 -40.03 4.23
N PHE A 432 -8.19 -39.00 4.33
CA PHE A 432 -8.11 -37.82 3.46
C PHE A 432 -6.77 -37.10 3.63
N GLU A 433 -6.33 -36.89 4.87
CA GLU A 433 -5.04 -36.26 5.17
C GLU A 433 -3.88 -37.09 4.60
N ALA A 434 -3.94 -38.42 4.68
CA ALA A 434 -2.94 -39.31 4.10
C ALA A 434 -2.89 -39.18 2.56
N LEU A 435 -4.03 -39.04 1.88
CA LEU A 435 -4.07 -38.79 0.44
C LEU A 435 -3.46 -37.43 0.08
N LEU A 436 -3.80 -36.37 0.82
CA LEU A 436 -3.23 -35.04 0.61
C LEU A 436 -1.71 -35.00 0.86
N GLN A 437 -1.18 -35.90 1.70
CA GLN A 437 0.26 -36.02 1.89
C GLN A 437 0.97 -36.55 0.64
N GLN A 438 0.31 -37.43 -0.11
CA GLN A 438 0.82 -38.08 -1.32
C GLN A 438 0.68 -37.22 -2.58
N GLU A 439 -0.22 -36.23 -2.59
CA GLU A 439 -0.38 -35.31 -3.72
C GLU A 439 0.92 -34.51 -4.00
N PRO A 440 1.37 -34.41 -5.26
CA PRO A 440 2.56 -33.65 -5.61
C PRO A 440 2.39 -32.18 -5.22
N ARG A 441 3.48 -31.55 -4.74
CA ARG A 441 3.48 -30.11 -4.44
C ARG A 441 3.36 -29.34 -5.75
N HIS A 442 2.43 -28.39 -5.80
CA HIS A 442 2.20 -27.54 -6.96
C HIS A 442 2.84 -26.17 -6.80
#